data_AF-A0A3C0DNH7-F1
#
_entry.id   AF-A0A3C0DNH7-F1
#
_cell.length_a   1.000
_cell.length_b   1.000
_cell.length_c   1.000
_cell.angle_alpha   90.00
_cell.angle_beta   90.00
_cell.angle_gamma   90.00
#
_symmetry.space_group_name_H-M   'P 1'
#
loop_
_entity.id
_entity.type
_entity.pdbx_description
1 polymer ?
#
loop_
_entity_poly.entity_id
_entity_poly.type
_entity_poly.pdbx_seq_one_letter_code
_entity_poly.pdbx_strand_id
1 'polypeptide(L)'
;MEYEAKRPSDASLWFMIVAAATEKEGVFMKKRAFLVTVLLALALTGMTNFPKTEADAQNQPPLNVAFVWHQHQPFYKDPDSGIYLLPWVRMHAVKDYYDMAAMLTNYPGIRATFNLVPSLLLQLEEYAAGKAVDSYMLVAAKNAQDLTDADKDFLLRRFFDANWNNVIKRYPRYWELLQKRGTSGDDAEIARAISTFSVQDFRDLQLWFDLAWFDPDVQRDDPEIKKLMTKGQGFTEEDKLIVHDKQLRIIGNVIGIYKKLQESGVIEIITSPYYHPILPLL
;
A
#
# COMPACT_ATOMS: atom_id res chain seq x y z
N MET A 1 -5.02 33.08 -6.98
CA MET A 1 -5.88 31.97 -7.41
C MET A 1 -5.54 30.80 -6.52
N GLU A 2 -6.28 30.66 -5.43
CA GLU A 2 -6.14 29.56 -4.46
C GLU A 2 -6.50 28.23 -5.13
N TYR A 3 -5.55 27.30 -5.11
CA TYR A 3 -5.78 25.91 -5.46
C TYR A 3 -6.17 25.18 -4.17
N GLU A 4 -7.47 25.08 -3.89
CA GLU A 4 -7.97 24.16 -2.86
C GLU A 4 -7.68 22.72 -3.31
N ALA A 5 -6.58 22.17 -2.82
CA ALA A 5 -6.29 20.75 -2.94
C ALA A 5 -7.27 19.96 -2.06
N LYS A 6 -8.38 19.50 -2.65
CA LYS A 6 -9.19 18.42 -2.06
C LYS A 6 -8.25 17.26 -1.69
N ARG A 7 -8.34 16.82 -0.43
CA ARG A 7 -7.59 15.67 0.10
C ARG A 7 -7.78 14.45 -0.81
N PRO A 8 -6.71 13.82 -1.31
CA PRO A 8 -6.83 12.54 -1.98
C PRO A 8 -6.90 11.44 -0.91
N SER A 9 -8.02 11.33 -0.19
CA SER A 9 -8.30 10.16 0.65
C SER A 9 -8.97 9.02 -0.12
N ASP A 10 -9.30 9.25 -1.40
CA ASP A 10 -9.95 8.28 -2.29
C ASP A 10 -9.14 8.11 -3.60
N ALA A 11 -7.86 7.74 -3.49
CA ALA A 11 -7.20 7.01 -4.57
C ALA A 11 -7.70 5.56 -4.50
N SER A 12 -8.98 5.36 -4.83
CA SER A 12 -9.51 4.06 -5.18
C SER A 12 -8.72 3.56 -6.40
N LEU A 13 -7.90 2.53 -6.19
CA LEU A 13 -7.50 1.65 -7.28
C LEU A 13 -8.78 1.23 -8.00
N TRP A 14 -8.94 1.69 -9.24
CA TRP A 14 -9.86 1.07 -10.17
C TRP A 14 -9.29 -0.31 -10.50
N PHE A 15 -9.62 -1.30 -9.67
CA PHE A 15 -9.57 -2.69 -10.08
C PHE A 15 -10.70 -2.91 -11.08
N MET A 16 -10.34 -3.14 -12.34
CA MET A 16 -11.25 -3.81 -13.27
C MET A 16 -11.23 -5.32 -12.94
N ILE A 17 -11.89 -5.68 -11.85
CA ILE A 17 -12.55 -6.98 -11.74
C ILE A 17 -14.03 -6.66 -11.98
N VAL A 18 -14.67 -7.30 -12.97
CA VAL A 18 -16.13 -7.30 -13.01
C VAL A 18 -16.63 -8.12 -11.80
N ALA A 19 -16.72 -7.45 -10.66
CA ALA A 19 -17.55 -7.74 -9.49
C ALA A 19 -17.38 -6.59 -8.48
N ALA A 20 -18.22 -5.56 -8.60
CA ALA A 20 -18.25 -4.43 -7.67
C ALA A 20 -19.06 -4.77 -6.41
N ALA A 21 -18.49 -4.63 -5.22
CA ALA A 21 -19.26 -4.40 -3.99
C ALA A 21 -18.42 -3.64 -2.95
N THR A 22 -18.69 -2.34 -2.81
CA THR A 22 -18.18 -1.47 -1.74
C THR A 22 -18.95 -1.69 -0.44
N GLU A 23 -18.26 -1.81 0.69
CA GLU A 23 -18.86 -2.10 2.02
C GLU A 23 -19.25 -0.83 2.79
N LYS A 24 -20.47 -0.82 3.34
CA LYS A 24 -20.83 -0.16 4.62
C LYS A 24 -21.45 -1.23 5.53
N GLU A 25 -21.12 -1.17 6.82
CA GLU A 25 -21.54 -2.12 7.84
C GLU A 25 -23.08 -2.21 7.96
N GLY A 26 -23.60 -3.44 7.99
CA GLY A 26 -25.04 -3.76 7.99
C GLY A 26 -25.45 -4.88 7.02
N VAL A 27 -24.51 -5.47 6.28
CA VAL A 27 -24.77 -6.27 5.07
C VAL A 27 -24.33 -7.75 5.24
N PHE A 28 -24.37 -8.34 6.43
CA PHE A 28 -24.06 -9.79 6.52
C PHE A 28 -25.16 -10.64 5.84
N MET A 29 -26.42 -10.21 5.94
CA MET A 29 -27.57 -10.88 5.30
C MET A 29 -27.68 -10.56 3.79
N LYS A 30 -27.17 -9.40 3.37
CA LYS A 30 -27.16 -8.97 1.95
C LYS A 30 -25.98 -9.51 1.15
N LYS A 31 -24.89 -10.01 1.77
CA LYS A 31 -23.78 -10.70 1.09
C LYS A 31 -24.21 -12.03 0.46
N ARG A 32 -25.07 -12.80 1.14
CA ARG A 32 -25.74 -13.97 0.55
C ARG A 32 -26.60 -13.54 -0.63
N ALA A 33 -27.37 -12.47 -0.49
CA ALA A 33 -28.20 -11.96 -1.59
C ALA A 33 -27.37 -11.49 -2.79
N PHE A 34 -26.22 -10.82 -2.59
CA PHE A 34 -25.35 -10.35 -3.66
C PHE A 34 -24.62 -11.49 -4.39
N LEU A 35 -24.08 -12.47 -3.66
CA LEU A 35 -23.49 -13.67 -4.27
C LEU A 35 -24.56 -14.46 -5.04
N VAL A 36 -25.77 -14.59 -4.47
CA VAL A 36 -26.94 -15.15 -5.15
C VAL A 36 -27.31 -14.33 -6.38
N THR A 37 -27.20 -12.99 -6.36
CA THR A 37 -27.53 -12.12 -7.51
C THR A 37 -26.48 -12.20 -8.61
N VAL A 38 -25.18 -12.32 -8.29
CA VAL A 38 -24.11 -12.55 -9.29
C VAL A 38 -24.26 -13.94 -9.91
N LEU A 39 -24.56 -14.97 -9.10
CA LEU A 39 -24.86 -16.32 -9.58
C LEU A 39 -26.15 -16.37 -10.42
N LEU A 40 -27.19 -15.60 -10.06
CA LEU A 40 -28.42 -15.46 -10.85
C LEU A 40 -28.20 -14.67 -12.14
N ALA A 41 -27.35 -13.63 -12.12
CA ALA A 41 -27.01 -12.86 -13.32
C ALA A 41 -26.24 -13.73 -14.32
N LEU A 42 -25.31 -14.58 -13.84
CA LEU A 42 -24.64 -15.61 -14.66
C LEU A 42 -25.62 -16.67 -15.18
N ALA A 43 -26.65 -17.02 -14.41
CA ALA A 43 -27.72 -17.93 -14.84
C ALA A 43 -28.67 -17.32 -15.88
N LEU A 44 -28.91 -16.00 -15.83
CA LEU A 44 -29.82 -15.28 -16.72
C LEU A 44 -29.18 -14.87 -18.05
N THR A 45 -27.85 -14.84 -18.17
CA THR A 45 -27.12 -14.56 -19.42
C THR A 45 -26.95 -15.78 -20.34
N GLY A 46 -27.69 -16.86 -20.14
CA GLY A 46 -27.78 -17.96 -21.11
C GLY A 46 -26.68 -19.04 -21.00
N MET A 47 -26.10 -19.25 -19.81
CA MET A 47 -25.38 -20.50 -19.55
C MET A 47 -26.40 -21.62 -19.27
N THR A 48 -26.95 -22.24 -20.31
CA THR A 48 -27.94 -23.32 -20.20
C THR A 48 -27.36 -24.67 -19.77
N ASN A 49 -26.07 -24.74 -19.44
CA ASN A 49 -25.37 -25.97 -19.06
C ASN A 49 -24.80 -25.88 -17.64
N PHE A 50 -25.66 -25.62 -16.65
CA PHE A 50 -25.26 -25.93 -15.28
C PHE A 50 -25.38 -27.44 -15.05
N PRO A 51 -24.32 -28.09 -14.55
CA PRO A 51 -24.36 -29.52 -14.26
C PRO A 51 -25.46 -29.80 -13.24
N LYS A 52 -26.34 -30.75 -13.56
CA LYS A 52 -27.49 -31.11 -12.71
C LYS A 52 -27.08 -32.05 -11.58
N THR A 53 -25.88 -32.61 -11.65
CA THR A 53 -25.28 -33.50 -10.66
C THR A 53 -23.79 -33.22 -10.48
N GLU A 54 -23.18 -33.62 -9.36
CA GLU A 54 -21.73 -33.55 -9.16
C GLU A 54 -20.95 -34.36 -10.22
N ALA A 55 -21.53 -35.45 -10.71
CA ALA A 55 -20.97 -36.27 -11.79
C ALA A 55 -20.95 -35.50 -13.14
N ASP A 56 -21.97 -34.68 -13.42
CA ASP A 56 -21.98 -33.81 -14.60
C ASP A 56 -20.94 -32.68 -14.48
N ALA A 57 -20.68 -32.20 -13.26
CA ALA A 57 -19.67 -31.16 -13.01
C ALA A 57 -18.24 -31.67 -13.19
N GLN A 58 -17.98 -32.94 -12.83
CA GLN A 58 -16.67 -33.60 -13.02
C GLN A 58 -16.34 -33.91 -14.49
N ASN A 59 -17.35 -33.94 -15.37
CA ASN A 59 -17.20 -34.19 -16.81
C ASN A 59 -17.16 -32.92 -17.67
N GLN A 60 -17.19 -31.73 -17.07
CA GLN A 60 -16.99 -30.47 -17.80
C GLN A 60 -15.49 -30.18 -17.95
N PRO A 61 -15.08 -29.52 -19.05
CA PRO A 61 -13.73 -28.97 -19.13
C PRO A 61 -13.52 -27.99 -17.96
N PRO A 62 -12.31 -27.96 -17.37
CA PRO A 62 -12.04 -27.09 -16.24
C PRO A 62 -12.22 -25.62 -16.62
N LEU A 63 -12.73 -24.82 -15.68
CA LEU A 63 -12.77 -23.36 -15.84
C LEU A 63 -11.34 -22.82 -15.81
N ASN A 64 -10.93 -22.18 -16.89
CA ASN A 64 -9.66 -21.45 -16.93
C ASN A 64 -9.86 -20.07 -16.31
N VAL A 65 -9.07 -19.76 -15.28
CA VAL A 65 -9.08 -18.46 -14.58
C VAL A 65 -7.70 -17.82 -14.75
N ALA A 66 -7.66 -16.56 -15.20
CA ALA A 66 -6.44 -15.78 -15.31
C ALA A 66 -6.47 -14.62 -14.31
N PHE A 67 -5.46 -14.54 -13.45
CA PHE A 67 -5.23 -13.39 -12.59
C PHE A 67 -4.23 -12.46 -13.27
N VAL A 68 -4.63 -11.21 -13.51
CA VAL A 68 -3.77 -10.18 -14.10
C VAL A 68 -3.68 -9.01 -13.12
N TRP A 69 -2.52 -8.87 -12.48
CA TRP A 69 -2.24 -7.82 -11.52
C TRP A 69 -1.56 -6.65 -12.20
N HIS A 70 -2.16 -5.46 -12.13
CA HIS A 70 -1.56 -4.25 -12.67
C HIS A 70 -0.90 -3.43 -11.57
N GLN A 71 0.43 -3.38 -11.57
CA GLN A 71 1.20 -2.58 -10.63
C GLN A 71 1.72 -1.31 -11.30
N HIS A 72 1.26 -0.19 -10.77
CA HIS A 72 1.58 1.14 -11.25
C HIS A 72 1.72 2.09 -10.06
N GLN A 73 2.72 2.96 -10.16
CA GLN A 73 2.78 4.23 -9.45
C GLN A 73 3.20 5.31 -10.45
N PRO A 74 2.63 6.52 -10.34
CA PRO A 74 3.16 7.69 -11.03
C PRO A 74 4.67 7.86 -10.81
N PHE A 75 5.31 8.54 -11.75
CA PHE A 75 6.70 8.95 -11.57
C PHE A 75 6.76 10.16 -10.64
N TYR A 76 7.22 9.98 -9.41
CA TYR A 76 7.16 11.01 -8.36
C TYR A 76 8.42 11.87 -8.23
N LYS A 77 9.48 11.59 -9.01
CA LYS A 77 10.74 12.32 -8.93
C LYS A 77 10.56 13.73 -9.48
N ASP A 78 10.82 14.72 -8.64
CA ASP A 78 10.95 16.11 -9.09
C ASP A 78 12.28 16.26 -9.87
N PRO A 79 12.25 16.70 -11.15
CA PRO A 79 13.47 16.78 -11.96
C PRO A 79 14.47 17.83 -11.46
N ASP A 80 14.00 18.87 -10.75
CA ASP A 80 14.86 19.95 -10.29
C ASP A 80 15.61 19.57 -9.00
N SER A 81 14.90 19.06 -7.99
CA SER A 81 15.52 18.65 -6.72
C SER A 81 16.05 17.21 -6.71
N GLY A 82 15.56 16.35 -7.60
CA GLY A 82 15.81 14.91 -7.57
C GLY A 82 15.08 14.16 -6.44
N ILE A 83 14.31 14.86 -5.61
CA ILE A 83 13.55 14.27 -4.49
C ILE A 83 12.22 13.70 -5.01
N TYR A 84 11.85 12.56 -4.46
CA TYR A 84 10.54 11.96 -4.71
C TYR A 84 9.47 12.66 -3.87
N LEU A 85 8.44 13.20 -4.52
CA LEU A 85 7.42 14.00 -3.84
C LEU A 85 6.52 13.17 -2.92
N LEU A 86 6.29 11.89 -3.26
CA LEU A 86 5.39 10.99 -2.55
C LEU A 86 6.06 9.64 -2.28
N PRO A 87 5.71 8.97 -1.16
CA PRO A 87 6.42 7.79 -0.68
C PRO A 87 5.85 6.49 -1.27
N TRP A 88 4.85 6.57 -2.15
CA TRP A 88 3.99 5.42 -2.46
C TRP A 88 4.71 4.25 -3.12
N VAL A 89 5.77 4.51 -3.90
CA VAL A 89 6.64 3.42 -4.38
C VAL A 89 7.27 2.67 -3.20
N ARG A 90 7.87 3.39 -2.24
CA ARG A 90 8.48 2.82 -1.03
C ARG A 90 7.44 2.12 -0.16
N MET A 91 6.30 2.75 0.09
CA MET A 91 5.23 2.20 0.94
C MET A 91 4.62 0.92 0.35
N HIS A 92 4.27 0.92 -0.93
CA HIS A 92 3.70 -0.28 -1.55
C HIS A 92 4.73 -1.38 -1.81
N ALA A 93 6.02 -1.05 -1.97
CA ALA A 93 7.06 -2.05 -2.03
C ALA A 93 7.19 -2.84 -0.72
N VAL A 94 7.11 -2.13 0.40
CA VAL A 94 7.23 -2.68 1.76
C VAL A 94 5.96 -3.42 2.20
N LYS A 95 4.81 -3.06 1.62
CA LYS A 95 3.51 -3.63 1.96
C LYS A 95 3.06 -4.76 1.04
N ASP A 96 3.28 -4.64 -0.27
CA ASP A 96 2.53 -5.43 -1.26
C ASP A 96 3.44 -6.03 -2.35
N TYR A 97 4.34 -5.26 -2.96
CA TYR A 97 5.01 -5.71 -4.19
C TYR A 97 5.86 -6.96 -4.00
N TYR A 98 6.60 -7.08 -2.89
CA TYR A 98 7.36 -8.29 -2.61
C TYR A 98 6.44 -9.47 -2.26
N ASP A 99 5.56 -9.29 -1.27
CA ASP A 99 4.78 -10.38 -0.68
C ASP A 99 3.71 -10.92 -1.63
N MET A 100 3.09 -10.09 -2.46
CA MET A 100 2.13 -10.54 -3.47
C MET A 100 2.74 -11.57 -4.44
N ALA A 101 4.00 -11.36 -4.83
CA ALA A 101 4.70 -12.31 -5.69
C ALA A 101 5.19 -13.51 -4.89
N ALA A 102 5.86 -13.26 -3.76
CA ALA A 102 6.45 -14.30 -2.92
C ALA A 102 5.41 -15.33 -2.45
N MET A 103 4.18 -14.90 -2.14
CA MET A 103 3.10 -15.78 -1.68
C MET A 103 2.80 -16.92 -2.67
N LEU A 104 3.02 -16.72 -3.97
CA LEU A 104 2.80 -17.76 -4.99
C LEU A 104 3.72 -18.98 -4.81
N THR A 105 4.85 -18.86 -4.11
CA THR A 105 5.70 -20.02 -3.80
C THR A 105 5.00 -21.05 -2.92
N ASN A 106 4.00 -20.62 -2.15
CA ASN A 106 3.20 -21.49 -1.28
C ASN A 106 2.06 -22.19 -2.05
N TYR A 107 1.83 -21.81 -3.31
CA TYR A 107 0.72 -22.30 -4.14
C TYR A 107 1.21 -22.72 -5.53
N PRO A 108 1.98 -23.82 -5.65
CA PRO A 108 2.65 -24.21 -6.91
C PRO A 108 1.69 -24.54 -8.07
N GLY A 109 0.40 -24.75 -7.79
CA GLY A 109 -0.65 -24.96 -8.80
C GLY A 109 -1.26 -23.66 -9.34
N ILE A 110 -0.95 -22.50 -8.76
CA ILE A 110 -1.48 -21.20 -9.16
C ILE A 110 -0.47 -20.49 -10.05
N ARG A 111 -0.95 -19.93 -11.16
CA ARG A 111 -0.20 -19.03 -12.03
C ARG A 111 -0.85 -17.65 -12.00
N ALA A 112 -0.04 -16.61 -12.19
CA ALA A 112 -0.54 -15.24 -12.27
C ALA A 112 0.30 -14.42 -13.25
N THR A 113 -0.33 -13.43 -13.88
CA THR A 113 0.32 -12.46 -14.75
C THR A 113 0.45 -11.13 -14.00
N PHE A 114 1.63 -10.51 -14.06
CA PHE A 114 1.88 -9.19 -13.48
C PHE A 114 2.26 -8.21 -14.58
N ASN A 115 1.49 -7.12 -14.70
CA ASN A 115 1.91 -5.96 -15.44
C ASN A 115 2.73 -5.05 -14.54
N LEU A 116 4.01 -4.85 -14.87
CA LEU A 116 4.90 -3.92 -14.18
C LEU A 116 5.13 -2.69 -15.06
N VAL A 117 4.69 -1.51 -14.63
CA VAL A 117 4.94 -0.27 -15.38
C VAL A 117 6.43 0.10 -15.31
N PRO A 118 7.10 0.47 -16.43
CA PRO A 118 8.52 0.78 -16.43
C PRO A 118 8.93 1.92 -15.49
N SER A 119 8.11 2.99 -15.38
CA SER A 119 8.37 4.07 -14.41
C SER A 119 8.31 3.62 -12.96
N LEU A 120 7.54 2.58 -12.63
CA LEU A 120 7.55 1.98 -11.29
C LEU A 120 8.87 1.22 -11.05
N LEU A 121 9.30 0.41 -12.02
CA LEU A 121 10.55 -0.36 -11.93
C LEU A 121 11.76 0.56 -11.74
N LEU A 122 11.87 1.65 -12.51
CA LEU A 122 12.95 2.63 -12.35
C LEU A 122 13.02 3.18 -10.91
N GLN A 123 11.87 3.54 -10.33
CA GLN A 123 11.83 4.10 -8.98
C GLN A 123 12.26 3.05 -7.94
N LEU A 124 11.81 1.80 -8.08
CA LEU A 124 12.23 0.69 -7.22
C LEU A 124 13.74 0.46 -7.28
N GLU A 125 14.33 0.50 -8.49
CA GLU A 125 15.78 0.39 -8.68
C GLU A 125 16.53 1.54 -8.01
N GLU A 126 16.04 2.78 -8.13
CA GLU A 126 16.67 3.92 -7.48
C GLU A 126 16.61 3.83 -5.96
N TYR A 127 15.49 3.39 -5.37
CA TYR A 127 15.40 3.13 -3.93
C TYR A 127 16.34 2.00 -3.49
N ALA A 128 16.33 0.88 -4.21
CA ALA A 128 17.21 -0.25 -3.93
C ALA A 128 18.71 0.11 -4.01
N ALA A 129 19.06 1.05 -4.89
CA ALA A 129 20.41 1.56 -5.06
C ALA A 129 20.78 2.71 -4.08
N GLY A 130 19.87 3.12 -3.19
CA GLY A 130 20.09 4.27 -2.29
C GLY A 130 20.19 5.62 -3.00
N LYS A 131 19.67 5.72 -4.23
CA LYS A 131 19.66 6.93 -5.07
C LYS A 131 18.36 7.72 -4.96
N ALA A 132 17.28 7.08 -4.49
CA ALA A 132 16.00 7.72 -4.25
C ALA A 132 15.81 8.07 -2.78
N VAL A 133 15.29 9.27 -2.54
CA VAL A 133 14.78 9.72 -1.25
C VAL A 133 13.47 10.45 -1.49
N ASP A 134 12.45 10.17 -0.68
CA ASP A 134 11.20 10.93 -0.70
C ASP A 134 11.07 11.94 0.44
N SER A 135 10.18 12.92 0.25
CA SER A 135 9.91 13.97 1.23
C SER A 135 9.50 13.42 2.60
N TYR A 136 8.83 12.25 2.66
CA TYR A 136 8.43 11.64 3.93
C TYR A 136 9.66 11.04 4.61
N MET A 137 10.50 10.32 3.87
CA MET A 137 11.75 9.74 4.37
C MET A 137 12.69 10.82 4.94
N LEU A 138 12.81 11.97 4.30
CA LEU A 138 13.62 13.09 4.79
C LEU A 138 13.16 13.57 6.17
N VAL A 139 11.85 13.79 6.34
CA VAL A 139 11.31 14.29 7.61
C VAL A 139 11.25 13.19 8.67
N ALA A 140 11.01 11.94 8.28
CA ALA A 140 11.04 10.78 9.19
C ALA A 140 12.44 10.58 9.79
N ALA A 141 13.50 10.78 9.00
CA ALA A 141 14.88 10.57 9.43
C ALA A 141 15.43 11.64 10.40
N LYS A 142 14.82 12.84 10.46
CA LYS A 142 15.26 13.91 11.36
C LYS A 142 15.10 13.51 12.82
N ASN A 143 16.04 13.93 13.67
CA ASN A 143 15.86 13.82 15.11
C ASN A 143 14.63 14.65 15.53
N ALA A 144 13.73 14.06 16.31
CA ALA A 144 12.50 14.72 16.70
C ALA A 144 12.74 16.02 17.49
N GLN A 145 13.89 16.12 18.17
CA GLN A 145 14.30 17.30 18.93
C GLN A 145 14.65 18.49 18.04
N ASP A 146 15.06 18.23 16.79
CA ASP A 146 15.58 19.21 15.84
C ASP A 146 14.56 19.59 14.75
N LEU A 147 13.31 19.13 14.89
CA LEU A 147 12.25 19.43 13.93
C LEU A 147 11.92 20.92 13.93
N THR A 148 12.00 21.51 12.74
CA THR A 148 11.52 22.86 12.48
C THR A 148 9.98 22.90 12.49
N ASP A 149 9.38 24.09 12.57
CA ASP A 149 7.92 24.20 12.50
C ASP A 149 7.35 23.74 11.14
N ALA A 150 8.13 23.91 10.06
CA ALA A 150 7.77 23.37 8.74
C ALA A 150 7.78 21.83 8.73
N ASP A 151 8.74 21.20 9.40
CA ASP A 151 8.78 19.74 9.54
C ASP A 151 7.60 19.22 10.35
N LYS A 152 7.26 19.91 11.46
CA LYS A 152 6.12 19.56 12.30
C LYS A 152 4.80 19.70 11.55
N ASP A 153 4.60 20.79 10.82
CA ASP A 153 3.43 20.99 9.96
C ASP A 153 3.32 19.87 8.93
N PHE A 154 4.42 19.53 8.26
CA PHE A 154 4.47 18.43 7.30
C PHE A 154 4.06 17.09 7.93
N LEU A 155 4.65 16.72 9.08
CA LEU A 155 4.29 15.50 9.81
C LEU A 155 2.80 15.46 10.14
N LEU A 156 2.27 16.53 10.74
CA LEU A 156 0.89 16.56 11.20
C LEU A 156 -0.14 16.49 10.06
N ARG A 157 0.23 16.99 8.87
CA ARG A 157 -0.60 16.90 7.66
C ARG A 157 -0.48 15.57 6.93
N ARG A 158 0.74 15.00 6.86
CA ARG A 158 1.07 13.92 5.92
C ARG A 158 1.28 12.56 6.57
N PHE A 159 1.73 12.51 7.82
CA PHE A 159 2.01 11.23 8.50
C PHE A 159 0.76 10.54 9.05
N PHE A 160 -0.40 10.93 8.53
CA PHE A 160 -1.67 10.23 8.71
C PHE A 160 -2.33 9.92 7.36
N ASP A 161 -1.56 9.97 6.26
CA ASP A 161 -1.96 9.57 4.90
C ASP A 161 -2.01 8.03 4.77
N ALA A 162 -2.63 7.37 5.75
CA ALA A 162 -2.98 5.96 5.76
C ALA A 162 -4.47 5.85 6.08
N ASN A 163 -5.12 4.75 5.73
CA ASN A 163 -6.55 4.63 6.02
C ASN A 163 -6.82 4.65 7.53
N TRP A 164 -7.63 5.60 8.01
CA TRP A 164 -7.82 5.79 9.45
C TRP A 164 -8.49 4.59 10.11
N ASN A 165 -9.50 4.01 9.47
CA ASN A 165 -10.28 2.91 10.05
C ASN A 165 -9.53 1.58 9.97
N ASN A 166 -8.91 1.32 8.82
CA ASN A 166 -8.32 0.02 8.51
C ASN A 166 -6.85 -0.06 8.87
N VAL A 167 -6.16 1.06 9.11
CA VAL A 167 -4.73 1.09 9.45
C VAL A 167 -4.52 1.76 10.80
N ILE A 168 -4.81 3.06 10.91
CA ILE A 168 -4.41 3.87 12.07
C ILE A 168 -5.09 3.41 13.35
N LYS A 169 -6.41 3.19 13.33
CA LYS A 169 -7.20 2.75 14.50
C LYS A 169 -6.79 1.38 15.05
N ARG A 170 -6.06 0.56 14.29
CA ARG A 170 -5.55 -0.74 14.76
C ARG A 170 -4.44 -0.58 15.80
N TYR A 171 -3.76 0.57 15.81
CA TYR A 171 -2.61 0.82 16.67
C TYR A 171 -2.93 1.94 17.67
N PRO A 172 -3.07 1.62 18.98
CA PRO A 172 -3.60 2.56 19.98
C PRO A 172 -2.87 3.90 19.99
N ARG A 173 -1.54 3.88 19.95
CA ARG A 173 -0.72 5.10 19.97
C ARG A 173 -0.85 5.92 18.70
N TYR A 174 -0.87 5.30 17.53
CA TYR A 174 -1.02 6.02 16.27
C TYR A 174 -2.40 6.69 16.18
N TRP A 175 -3.44 6.02 16.68
CA TRP A 175 -4.78 6.57 16.81
C TRP A 175 -4.85 7.74 17.81
N GLU A 176 -4.21 7.59 18.97
CA GLU A 176 -4.10 8.68 19.96
C GLU A 176 -3.45 9.93 19.35
N LEU A 177 -2.37 9.77 18.59
CA LEU A 177 -1.69 10.88 17.91
C LEU A 177 -2.61 11.56 16.89
N LEU A 178 -3.41 10.80 16.14
CA LEU A 178 -4.38 11.37 15.21
C LEU A 178 -5.46 12.17 15.96
N GLN A 179 -5.96 11.65 17.08
CA GLN A 179 -6.93 12.37 17.92
C GLN A 179 -6.33 13.64 18.50
N LYS A 180 -5.07 13.59 18.96
CA LYS A 180 -4.34 14.73 19.51
C LYS A 180 -4.10 15.82 18.46
N ARG A 181 -3.77 15.42 17.23
CA ARG A 181 -3.62 16.35 16.09
C ARG A 181 -4.94 17.01 15.75
N GLY A 182 -6.03 16.25 15.80
CA GLY A 182 -7.37 16.68 15.39
C GLY A 182 -7.80 16.03 14.07
N THR A 183 -9.09 15.80 13.89
CA THR A 183 -9.62 15.03 12.75
C THR A 183 -10.06 15.90 11.57
N SER A 184 -10.18 17.22 11.73
CA SER A 184 -10.42 18.11 10.61
C SER A 184 -9.12 18.28 9.83
N GLY A 185 -7.96 18.40 10.48
CA GLY A 185 -6.68 18.66 9.82
C GLY A 185 -6.64 20.03 9.12
N ASP A 186 -7.47 20.98 9.58
CA ASP A 186 -7.40 22.37 9.17
C ASP A 186 -6.23 23.12 9.84
N ASP A 187 -5.92 24.32 9.36
CA ASP A 187 -4.75 25.08 9.82
C ASP A 187 -4.80 25.42 11.31
N ALA A 188 -6.00 25.59 11.88
CA ALA A 188 -6.16 25.87 13.31
C ALA A 188 -5.84 24.64 14.16
N GLU A 189 -6.29 23.46 13.74
CA GLU A 189 -5.93 22.19 14.39
C GLU A 189 -4.44 21.89 14.28
N ILE A 190 -3.85 22.09 13.10
CA ILE A 190 -2.41 21.84 12.90
C ILE A 190 -1.58 22.81 13.75
N ALA A 191 -1.89 24.10 13.77
CA ALA A 191 -1.19 25.08 14.61
C ALA A 191 -1.29 24.75 16.11
N ARG A 192 -2.46 24.30 16.59
CA ARG A 192 -2.64 23.81 17.96
C ARG A 192 -1.83 22.53 18.21
N ALA A 193 -1.78 21.63 17.25
CA ALA A 193 -1.01 20.38 17.39
C ALA A 193 0.50 20.66 17.46
N ILE A 194 1.03 21.60 16.67
CA ILE A 194 2.45 22.02 16.72
C ILE A 194 2.84 22.48 18.14
N SER A 195 1.98 23.21 18.84
CA SER A 195 2.28 23.72 20.19
C SER A 195 2.04 22.70 21.32
N THR A 196 1.25 21.64 21.08
CA THR A 196 0.85 20.68 22.12
C THR A 196 1.50 19.30 21.99
N PHE A 197 2.03 18.97 20.81
CA PHE A 197 2.84 17.76 20.62
C PHE A 197 4.18 17.91 21.32
N SER A 198 4.53 16.90 22.11
CA SER A 198 5.86 16.73 22.68
C SER A 198 6.83 16.18 21.63
N VAL A 199 8.12 16.24 21.94
CA VAL A 199 9.18 15.61 21.12
C VAL A 199 8.91 14.11 20.94
N GLN A 200 8.41 13.42 21.98
CA GLN A 200 8.09 12.00 21.88
C GLN A 200 6.85 11.74 21.00
N ASP A 201 5.87 12.65 20.98
CA ASP A 201 4.71 12.51 20.07
C ASP A 201 5.14 12.59 18.61
N PHE A 202 6.03 13.53 18.27
CA PHE A 202 6.57 13.64 16.92
C PHE A 202 7.43 12.43 16.55
N ARG A 203 8.28 11.95 17.46
CA ARG A 203 9.09 10.75 17.23
C ARG A 203 8.22 9.51 17.01
N ASP A 204 7.19 9.36 17.84
CA ASP A 204 6.26 8.25 17.69
C ASP A 204 5.50 8.34 16.37
N LEU A 205 5.07 9.54 15.96
CA LEU A 205 4.41 9.77 14.68
C LEU A 205 5.32 9.45 13.48
N GLN A 206 6.58 9.91 13.53
CA GLN A 206 7.58 9.62 12.49
C GLN A 206 7.69 8.11 12.25
N LEU A 207 7.82 7.32 13.32
CA LEU A 207 7.96 5.88 13.18
C LEU A 207 6.63 5.19 12.81
N TRP A 208 5.50 5.60 13.39
CA TRP A 208 4.22 4.93 13.17
C TRP A 208 3.74 4.98 11.73
N PHE A 209 4.02 6.08 11.03
CA PHE A 209 3.73 6.15 9.60
C PHE A 209 4.40 4.98 8.88
N ASP A 210 5.72 4.88 8.95
CA ASP A 210 6.49 3.84 8.26
C ASP A 210 6.19 2.42 8.77
N LEU A 211 6.04 2.26 10.08
CA LEU A 211 5.85 0.96 10.73
C LEU A 211 4.50 0.33 10.35
N ALA A 212 3.44 1.13 10.21
CA ALA A 212 2.11 0.64 9.86
C ALA A 212 1.99 0.13 8.41
N TRP A 213 2.97 0.45 7.55
CA TRP A 213 3.01 0.05 6.15
C TRP A 213 3.70 -1.29 5.88
N PHE A 214 4.40 -1.90 6.84
CA PHE A 214 4.90 -3.26 6.65
C PHE A 214 3.76 -4.24 6.37
N ASP A 215 4.00 -5.19 5.48
CA ASP A 215 3.08 -6.31 5.27
C ASP A 215 2.77 -7.03 6.60
N PRO A 216 1.53 -7.50 6.85
CA PRO A 216 1.18 -8.20 8.07
C PRO A 216 2.05 -9.42 8.40
N ASP A 217 2.57 -10.13 7.40
CA ASP A 217 3.49 -11.25 7.63
C ASP A 217 4.84 -10.74 8.15
N VAL A 218 5.35 -9.63 7.60
CA VAL A 218 6.57 -8.98 8.13
C VAL A 218 6.33 -8.47 9.56
N GLN A 219 5.20 -7.84 9.84
CA GLN A 219 4.85 -7.39 11.20
C GLN A 219 4.81 -8.55 12.21
N ARG A 220 4.40 -9.75 11.77
CA ARG A 220 4.25 -10.95 12.60
C ARG A 220 5.55 -11.72 12.79
N ASP A 221 6.34 -11.83 11.72
CA ASP A 221 7.42 -12.82 11.59
C ASP A 221 8.82 -12.21 11.67
N ASP A 222 9.01 -10.94 11.27
CA ASP A 222 10.31 -10.28 11.40
C ASP A 222 10.57 -9.90 12.87
N PRO A 223 11.65 -10.41 13.52
CA PRO A 223 11.86 -10.19 14.95
C PRO A 223 12.04 -8.72 15.34
N GLU A 224 12.66 -7.91 14.48
CA GLU A 224 12.95 -6.51 14.77
C GLU A 224 11.68 -5.67 14.62
N ILE A 225 10.94 -5.87 13.53
CA ILE A 225 9.66 -5.19 13.31
C ILE A 225 8.65 -5.60 14.38
N LYS A 226 8.50 -6.89 14.67
CA LYS A 226 7.60 -7.39 15.71
C LYS A 226 7.89 -6.79 17.09
N LYS A 227 9.18 -6.60 17.43
CA LYS A 227 9.59 -5.95 18.67
C LYS A 227 9.10 -4.50 18.72
N LEU A 228 9.20 -3.76 17.62
CA LEU A 228 8.70 -2.38 17.51
C LEU A 228 7.17 -2.32 17.54
N MET A 229 6.49 -3.23 16.85
CA MET A 229 5.03 -3.36 16.91
C MET A 229 4.55 -3.60 18.34
N THR A 230 5.25 -4.45 19.10
CA THR A 230 4.94 -4.75 20.51
C THR A 230 5.24 -3.56 21.42
N LYS A 231 6.34 -2.84 21.14
CA LYS A 231 6.71 -1.63 21.89
C LYS A 231 5.64 -0.55 21.76
N GLY A 232 5.15 -0.31 20.53
CA GLY A 232 3.96 0.49 20.21
C GLY A 232 4.03 2.00 20.50
N GLN A 233 4.92 2.46 21.37
CA GLN A 233 5.14 3.86 21.73
C GLN A 233 6.49 4.04 22.41
N GLY A 234 6.90 5.29 22.64
CA GLY A 234 8.18 5.57 23.29
C GLY A 234 9.35 5.15 22.41
N PHE A 235 9.19 5.26 21.09
CA PHE A 235 10.23 4.90 20.13
C PHE A 235 11.48 5.76 20.32
N THR A 236 12.64 5.23 19.93
CA THR A 236 13.91 5.97 19.97
C THR A 236 14.34 6.38 18.56
N GLU A 237 15.42 7.16 18.47
CA GLU A 237 16.00 7.54 17.18
C GLU A 237 16.60 6.31 16.47
N GLU A 238 17.14 5.36 17.24
CA GLU A 238 17.69 4.10 16.74
C GLU A 238 16.59 3.19 16.16
N ASP A 239 15.39 3.21 16.74
CA ASP A 239 14.24 2.45 16.21
C ASP A 239 13.90 2.89 14.77
N LYS A 240 14.09 4.18 14.43
CA LYS A 240 13.88 4.71 13.06
C LYS A 240 14.85 4.09 12.06
N LEU A 241 16.11 3.90 12.46
CA LEU A 241 17.12 3.27 11.61
C LEU A 241 16.77 1.81 11.31
N ILE A 242 16.28 1.07 12.30
CA ILE A 242 15.84 -0.32 12.13
C ILE A 242 14.72 -0.42 11.07
N VAL A 243 13.70 0.43 11.19
CA VAL A 243 12.58 0.47 10.23
C VAL A 243 13.09 0.84 8.85
N HIS A 244 13.89 1.88 8.74
CA HIS A 244 14.43 2.35 7.47
C HIS A 244 15.26 1.27 6.75
N ASP A 245 16.18 0.64 7.46
CA ASP A 245 17.02 -0.44 6.93
C ASP A 245 16.18 -1.63 6.45
N LYS A 246 15.14 -1.99 7.21
CA LYS A 246 14.23 -3.07 6.82
C LYS A 246 13.47 -2.73 5.55
N GLN A 247 12.96 -1.50 5.43
CA GLN A 247 12.26 -1.04 4.24
C GLN A 247 13.16 -1.16 3.01
N LEU A 248 14.40 -0.64 3.07
CA LEU A 248 15.34 -0.71 1.96
C LEU A 248 15.69 -2.15 1.57
N ARG A 249 15.85 -3.05 2.55
CA ARG A 249 16.10 -4.48 2.29
C ARG A 249 14.93 -5.14 1.56
N ILE A 250 13.68 -4.86 1.95
CA ILE A 250 12.50 -5.42 1.27
C ILE A 250 12.43 -4.89 -0.16
N ILE A 251 12.57 -3.57 -0.35
CA ILE A 251 12.54 -2.93 -1.68
C ILE A 251 13.59 -3.54 -2.61
N GLY A 252 14.81 -3.74 -2.11
CA GLY A 252 15.90 -4.35 -2.87
C GLY A 252 15.62 -5.78 -3.36
N ASN A 253 14.66 -6.48 -2.73
CA ASN A 253 14.29 -7.84 -3.11
C ASN A 253 13.08 -7.91 -4.06
N VAL A 254 12.34 -6.82 -4.26
CA VAL A 254 11.11 -6.80 -5.08
C VAL A 254 11.40 -7.30 -6.50
N ILE A 255 12.32 -6.66 -7.23
CA ILE A 255 12.61 -7.04 -8.62
C ILE A 255 13.17 -8.47 -8.69
N GLY A 256 13.98 -8.86 -7.70
CA GLY A 256 14.57 -10.19 -7.62
C GLY A 256 13.55 -11.32 -7.51
N ILE A 257 12.50 -11.15 -6.67
CA ILE A 257 11.47 -12.19 -6.52
C ILE A 257 10.63 -12.35 -7.80
N TYR A 258 10.26 -11.24 -8.44
CA TYR A 258 9.55 -11.28 -9.73
C TYR A 258 10.38 -12.00 -10.80
N LYS A 259 11.66 -11.66 -10.93
CA LYS A 259 12.56 -12.32 -11.88
C LYS A 259 12.64 -13.83 -11.63
N LYS A 260 12.87 -14.24 -10.39
CA LYS A 260 12.95 -15.66 -10.00
C LYS A 260 11.67 -16.43 -10.34
N LEU A 261 10.51 -15.85 -10.06
CA LEU A 261 9.21 -16.50 -10.30
C LEU A 261 8.85 -16.56 -11.78
N GLN A 262 9.28 -15.57 -12.57
CA GLN A 262 9.14 -15.62 -14.02
C GLN A 262 10.03 -16.72 -14.63
N GLU A 263 11.29 -16.81 -14.20
CA GLU A 263 12.24 -17.84 -14.67
C GLU A 263 11.79 -19.26 -14.32
N SER A 264 11.09 -19.45 -13.20
CA SER A 264 10.48 -20.74 -12.83
C SER A 264 9.10 -20.97 -13.48
N GLY A 265 8.61 -20.02 -14.27
CA GLY A 265 7.32 -20.05 -14.96
C GLY A 265 6.11 -19.89 -14.03
N VAL A 266 6.29 -19.62 -12.74
CA VAL A 266 5.18 -19.43 -11.77
C VAL A 266 4.36 -18.20 -12.14
N ILE A 267 5.02 -17.16 -12.65
CA ILE A 267 4.36 -15.97 -13.15
C ILE A 267 4.74 -15.66 -14.59
N GLU A 268 3.90 -14.87 -15.24
CA GLU A 268 4.21 -14.16 -16.48
C GLU A 268 4.33 -12.66 -16.20
N ILE A 269 5.32 -11.98 -16.77
CA ILE A 269 5.43 -10.52 -16.67
C ILE A 269 5.05 -9.91 -18.01
N ILE A 270 4.16 -8.93 -17.97
CA ILE A 270 3.82 -8.05 -19.08
C ILE A 270 4.18 -6.60 -18.70
N THR A 271 4.17 -5.69 -19.67
CA THR A 271 4.50 -4.28 -19.44
C THR A 271 3.49 -3.34 -20.11
N SER A 272 3.47 -2.10 -19.63
CA SER A 272 2.73 -0.97 -20.20
C SER A 272 3.72 0.07 -20.75
N PRO A 273 3.24 1.13 -21.44
CA PRO A 273 4.12 2.23 -21.86
C PRO A 273 4.78 2.93 -20.66
N TYR A 274 5.92 3.56 -20.92
CA TYR A 274 6.89 3.94 -19.88
C TYR A 274 6.31 4.72 -18.69
N TYR A 275 5.61 5.82 -18.96
CA TYR A 275 4.98 6.68 -17.94
C TYR A 275 3.48 6.43 -17.75
N HIS A 276 2.97 5.30 -18.27
CA HIS A 276 1.55 4.96 -18.22
C HIS A 276 0.60 6.11 -18.69
N PRO A 277 0.84 6.71 -19.88
CA PRO A 277 0.00 7.77 -20.39
C PRO A 277 -1.37 7.23 -20.80
N ILE A 278 -2.36 8.11 -20.85
CA ILE A 278 -3.65 7.81 -21.49
C ILE A 278 -3.43 7.85 -23.00
N LEU A 279 -2.95 6.74 -23.57
CA LEU A 279 -2.56 6.64 -24.98
C LEU A 279 -3.58 7.22 -25.98
N PRO A 280 -4.91 7.03 -25.82
CA PRO A 280 -5.89 7.60 -26.76
C PRO A 280 -5.95 9.14 -26.80
N LEU A 281 -5.27 9.84 -25.90
CA LEU A 281 -5.23 11.31 -25.83
C LEU A 281 -3.89 11.90 -26.33
N LEU A 282 -2.98 11.06 -26.84
CA LEU A 282 -1.71 11.47 -27.46
C LEU A 282 -1.85 11.49 -28.98
#